data_AF-A0A2H8TQ34-F1
#
_entry.id   AF-A0A2H8TQ34-F1
#
_cell.length_a   1.000
_cell.length_b   1.000
_cell.length_c   1.000
_cell.angle_alpha   90.00
_cell.angle_beta   90.00
_cell.angle_gamma   90.00
#
_symmetry.space_group_name_H-M   'P 1'
#
loop_
_entity.id
_entity.type
_entity.pdbx_description
1 polymer ?
#
loop_
_entity_poly.entity_id
_entity_poly.type
_entity_poly.pdbx_seq_one_letter_code
_entity_poly.pdbx_strand_id
1 'polypeptide(L)'
;MRFIKIISLSIQVQISLYLFVVSIDRGFTNTSSAGFSSLFESGLKSLIENFEWESREPINREQVLPEYDFIVVGAGSAGSVVASRLSEIKNWQVLLIEAGQHAIHLMDIPLAAPFWQFSTINWKYTGNLII
;
A
#
# COMPACT_ATOMS: atom_id res chain seq x y z
N MET A 1 -13.24 -23.97 -7.37
CA MET A 1 -14.32 -23.20 -6.70
C MET A 1 -14.10 -21.73 -7.05
N ARG A 2 -14.99 -21.09 -7.82
CA ARG A 2 -14.77 -19.74 -8.36
C ARG A 2 -15.29 -18.70 -7.37
N PHE A 3 -14.40 -17.96 -6.72
CA PHE A 3 -14.79 -16.74 -6.01
C PHE A 3 -14.92 -15.60 -7.02
N ILE A 4 -16.13 -15.08 -7.15
CA ILE A 4 -16.39 -13.77 -7.76
C ILE A 4 -15.87 -12.74 -6.76
N LYS A 5 -14.73 -12.13 -7.08
CA LYS A 5 -14.21 -10.96 -6.38
C LYS A 5 -15.15 -9.80 -6.77
N ILE A 6 -16.22 -9.58 -6.00
CA ILE A 6 -16.93 -8.29 -6.04
C ILE A 6 -15.86 -7.28 -5.68
N ILE A 7 -15.49 -6.45 -6.65
CA ILE A 7 -14.43 -5.46 -6.52
C ILE A 7 -14.83 -4.54 -5.37
N SER A 8 -14.35 -4.84 -4.16
CA SER A 8 -14.33 -3.88 -3.08
C SER A 8 -13.34 -2.82 -3.56
N LEU A 9 -13.87 -1.73 -4.11
CA LEU A 9 -13.05 -0.57 -4.44
C LEU A 9 -12.27 -0.23 -3.17
N SER A 10 -10.94 -0.27 -3.26
CA SER A 10 -10.07 0.19 -2.19
C SER A 10 -10.57 1.55 -1.68
N ILE A 11 -10.54 1.77 -0.36
CA ILE A 11 -10.95 3.03 0.29
C ILE A 11 -10.34 4.25 -0.42
N GLN A 12 -9.13 4.09 -0.98
CA GLN A 12 -8.46 5.08 -1.81
C GLN A 12 -9.30 5.51 -3.04
N VAL A 13 -9.87 4.55 -3.77
CA VAL A 13 -10.70 4.82 -4.96
C VAL A 13 -12.02 5.49 -4.55
N GLN A 14 -12.58 5.14 -3.40
CA GLN A 14 -13.79 5.78 -2.88
C GLN A 14 -13.55 7.25 -2.49
N ILE A 15 -12.42 7.54 -1.84
CA ILE A 15 -12.01 8.90 -1.48
C ILE A 15 -11.75 9.73 -2.75
N SER A 16 -11.05 9.17 -3.73
CA SER A 16 -10.78 9.86 -5.00
C SER A 16 -12.04 10.14 -5.81
N LEU A 17 -12.99 9.19 -5.83
CA LEU A 17 -14.28 9.39 -6.49
C LEU A 17 -15.13 10.44 -5.76
N TYR A 18 -15.11 10.45 -4.42
CA TYR A 18 -15.79 11.46 -3.62
C TYR A 18 -15.22 12.87 -3.86
N LEU A 19 -13.90 13.02 -3.85
CA LEU A 19 -13.23 14.29 -4.15
C LEU A 19 -13.50 14.75 -5.60
N PHE A 20 -13.58 13.82 -6.55
CA PHE A 20 -13.98 14.12 -7.92
C PHE A 20 -15.42 14.66 -8.00
N VAL A 21 -16.38 13.98 -7.36
CA VAL A 21 -17.79 14.41 -7.32
C VAL A 21 -17.93 15.78 -6.63
N VAL A 22 -17.26 15.98 -5.50
CA VAL A 22 -17.26 17.27 -4.78
C VAL A 22 -16.63 18.40 -5.62
N SER A 23 -15.63 18.08 -6.46
CA SER A 23 -15.00 19.06 -7.36
C SER A 23 -15.92 19.47 -8.51
N ILE A 24 -16.77 18.56 -9.00
CA ILE A 24 -17.81 18.87 -10.00
C ILE A 24 -18.92 19.71 -9.36
N ASP A 25 -19.33 19.39 -8.13
CA ASP A 25 -20.42 20.08 -7.41
C ASP A 25 -20.04 21.51 -6.96
N ARG A 26 -18.76 21.75 -6.66
CA ARG A 26 -18.26 23.07 -6.17
C ARG A 26 -17.85 24.07 -7.25
N GLY A 27 -18.13 23.79 -8.52
CA GLY A 27 -18.00 24.78 -9.58
C GLY A 27 -16.85 24.52 -10.53
N PHE A 28 -17.13 23.72 -11.55
CA PHE A 28 -16.62 23.93 -12.89
C PHE A 28 -17.17 25.25 -13.48
N THR A 29 -17.02 26.38 -12.79
CA THR A 29 -17.33 27.70 -13.32
C THR A 29 -16.40 28.75 -12.74
N ASN A 30 -15.42 29.11 -13.58
CA ASN A 30 -14.80 30.43 -13.73
C ASN A 30 -13.57 30.82 -12.88
N THR A 31 -12.47 30.97 -13.63
CA THR A 31 -11.31 31.86 -13.44
C THR A 31 -10.22 31.44 -12.44
N SER A 32 -9.26 30.63 -12.94
CA SER A 32 -7.80 30.67 -12.75
C SER A 32 -7.22 29.27 -13.04
N SER A 33 -7.32 28.84 -14.30
CA SER A 33 -7.10 27.46 -14.77
C SER A 33 -5.66 26.92 -14.71
N ALA A 34 -4.73 27.58 -14.01
CA ALA A 34 -3.34 27.15 -13.93
C ALA A 34 -3.00 26.32 -12.67
N GLY A 35 -3.74 26.53 -11.56
CA GLY A 35 -3.45 25.88 -10.27
C GLY A 35 -4.24 24.60 -10.02
N PHE A 36 -5.49 24.53 -10.50
CA PHE A 36 -6.34 23.35 -10.30
C PHE A 36 -6.07 22.24 -11.31
N SER A 37 -5.69 22.59 -12.55
CA SER A 37 -5.32 21.62 -13.58
C SER A 37 -4.10 20.81 -13.14
N SER A 38 -3.06 21.46 -12.61
CA SER A 38 -1.83 20.76 -12.19
C SER A 38 -2.05 19.85 -10.97
N LEU A 39 -2.90 20.26 -10.01
CA LEU A 39 -3.28 19.41 -8.87
C LEU A 39 -4.17 18.24 -9.31
N PHE A 40 -5.14 18.51 -10.19
CA PHE A 40 -6.00 17.48 -10.76
C PHE A 40 -5.19 16.48 -11.58
N GLU A 41 -4.35 16.94 -12.51
CA GLU A 41 -3.42 16.12 -13.29
C GLU A 41 -2.48 15.31 -12.38
N SER A 42 -1.94 15.91 -11.33
CA SER A 42 -1.12 15.19 -10.34
C SER A 42 -1.91 14.13 -9.59
N GLY A 43 -3.18 14.42 -9.24
CA GLY A 43 -4.09 13.46 -8.64
C GLY A 43 -4.41 12.29 -9.58
N LEU A 44 -4.68 12.58 -10.86
CA LEU A 44 -4.95 11.57 -11.89
C LEU A 44 -3.70 10.74 -12.19
N LYS A 45 -2.54 11.37 -12.25
CA LYS A 45 -1.24 10.71 -12.40
C LYS A 45 -0.96 9.80 -11.21
N SER A 46 -1.17 10.27 -9.99
CA SER A 46 -1.05 9.44 -8.78
C SER A 46 -2.02 8.26 -8.82
N LEU A 47 -3.26 8.45 -9.26
CA LEU A 47 -4.21 7.34 -9.40
C LEU A 47 -3.75 6.28 -10.41
N ILE A 48 -3.29 6.71 -11.59
CA ILE A 48 -2.78 5.81 -12.62
C ILE A 48 -1.53 5.08 -12.12
N GLU A 49 -0.60 5.80 -11.49
CA GLU A 49 0.59 5.21 -10.86
C GLU A 49 0.18 4.17 -9.83
N ASN A 50 -0.77 4.48 -8.95
CA ASN A 50 -1.26 3.53 -7.94
C ASN A 50 -1.78 2.23 -8.58
N PHE A 51 -2.54 2.34 -9.68
CA PHE A 51 -3.04 1.18 -10.41
C PHE A 51 -1.92 0.38 -11.07
N GLU A 52 -0.91 1.05 -11.64
CA GLU A 52 0.24 0.37 -12.24
C GLU A 52 1.08 -0.37 -11.21
N TRP A 53 1.33 0.23 -10.05
CA TRP A 53 2.12 -0.39 -9.00
C TRP A 53 1.46 -1.60 -8.37
N GLU A 54 0.15 -1.52 -8.08
CA GLU A 54 -0.64 -2.67 -7.60
C GLU A 54 -0.55 -3.85 -8.60
N SER A 55 -0.41 -3.56 -9.90
CA SER A 55 -0.24 -4.60 -10.93
C SER A 55 1.17 -5.21 -11.00
N ARG A 56 2.17 -4.56 -10.38
CA ARG A 56 3.57 -4.99 -10.36
C ARG A 56 3.98 -5.73 -9.08
N GLU A 57 3.08 -5.86 -8.10
CA GLU A 57 3.41 -6.60 -6.88
C GLU A 57 3.78 -8.05 -7.20
N PRO A 58 4.89 -8.56 -6.61
CA PRO A 58 5.26 -9.95 -6.78
C PRO A 58 4.16 -10.85 -6.20
N ILE A 59 3.72 -11.82 -6.99
CA ILE A 59 2.68 -12.76 -6.59
C ILE A 59 3.15 -13.51 -5.34
N ASN A 60 2.38 -13.40 -4.25
CA ASN A 60 2.61 -14.23 -3.08
C ASN A 60 2.49 -15.70 -3.49
N ARG A 61 3.53 -16.50 -3.23
CA ARG A 61 3.52 -17.91 -3.65
C ARG A 61 2.46 -18.65 -2.83
N GLU A 62 1.40 -19.10 -3.52
CA GLU A 62 0.37 -19.95 -2.93
C GLU A 62 0.93 -21.29 -2.41
N GLN A 63 2.07 -21.74 -2.97
CA GLN A 63 2.77 -22.95 -2.56
C GLN A 63 4.13 -22.62 -1.94
N VAL A 64 4.21 -22.87 -0.63
CA VAL A 64 5.45 -22.79 0.15
C VAL A 64 6.26 -24.07 -0.10
N LEU A 65 7.58 -23.92 -0.29
CA LEU A 65 8.49 -25.06 -0.44
C LEU A 65 8.65 -25.79 0.90
N PRO A 66 9.00 -27.09 0.89
CA PRO A 66 9.22 -27.84 2.14
C PRO A 66 10.44 -27.35 2.93
N GLU A 67 11.40 -26.70 2.28
CA GLU A 67 12.66 -26.22 2.90
C GLU A 67 13.16 -24.91 2.28
N TYR A 68 13.90 -24.14 3.08
CA TYR A 68 14.54 -22.88 2.71
C TYR A 68 15.89 -22.77 3.44
N ASP A 69 16.87 -22.12 2.82
CA ASP A 69 18.16 -21.83 3.46
C ASP A 69 17.99 -20.78 4.58
N PHE A 70 17.08 -19.83 4.38
CA PHE A 70 16.80 -18.77 5.34
C PHE A 70 15.30 -18.45 5.39
N ILE A 71 14.81 -18.22 6.62
CA ILE A 71 13.47 -17.69 6.88
C ILE A 71 13.62 -16.35 7.60
N VAL A 72 13.19 -15.27 6.97
CA VAL A 72 13.15 -13.92 7.52
C VAL A 72 11.73 -13.64 7.99
N VAL A 73 11.57 -13.32 9.27
CA VAL A 73 10.27 -12.99 9.88
C VAL A 73 10.20 -11.47 10.08
N GLY A 74 9.24 -10.85 9.40
CA GLY A 74 9.01 -9.41 9.33
C GLY A 74 9.66 -8.77 8.10
N ALA A 75 8.86 -8.24 7.17
CA ALA A 75 9.24 -7.40 6.04
C ALA A 75 9.35 -5.90 6.41
N GLY A 76 9.59 -5.59 7.69
CA GLY A 76 9.94 -4.24 8.12
C GLY A 76 11.28 -3.75 7.53
N SER A 77 11.72 -2.57 7.95
CA SER A 77 12.91 -1.90 7.37
C SER A 77 14.17 -2.78 7.36
N ALA A 78 14.42 -3.55 8.43
CA ALA A 78 15.56 -4.44 8.51
C ALA A 78 15.36 -5.74 7.71
N GLY A 79 14.22 -6.41 7.89
CA GLY A 79 13.96 -7.70 7.27
C GLY A 79 13.89 -7.64 5.74
N SER A 80 13.34 -6.55 5.19
CA SER A 80 13.34 -6.32 3.73
C SER A 80 14.76 -6.19 3.15
N VAL A 81 15.65 -5.48 3.85
CA VAL A 81 17.06 -5.35 3.43
C VAL A 81 17.79 -6.69 3.52
N VAL A 82 17.61 -7.42 4.63
CA VAL A 82 18.24 -8.72 4.84
C VAL A 82 17.77 -9.73 3.78
N ALA A 83 16.46 -9.85 3.57
CA ALA A 83 15.90 -10.73 2.55
C ALA A 83 16.44 -10.38 1.16
N SER A 84 16.47 -9.09 0.80
CA SER A 84 17.01 -8.63 -0.47
C SER A 84 18.47 -9.04 -0.67
N ARG A 85 19.32 -8.93 0.35
CA ARG A 85 20.74 -9.30 0.26
C ARG A 85 20.96 -10.81 0.18
N LEU A 86 20.22 -11.59 0.95
CA LEU A 86 20.31 -13.05 0.88
C LEU A 86 19.85 -13.56 -0.50
N SER A 87 18.82 -12.96 -1.09
CA SER A 87 18.31 -13.32 -2.41
C SER A 87 19.22 -12.93 -3.59
N GLU A 88 20.27 -12.11 -3.38
CA GLU A 88 21.27 -11.83 -4.43
C GLU A 88 22.07 -13.10 -4.81
N ILE A 89 22.18 -14.07 -3.87
CA ILE A 89 22.83 -15.35 -4.12
C ILE A 89 21.80 -16.32 -4.70
N LYS A 90 21.91 -16.60 -6.00
CA LYS A 90 20.96 -17.44 -6.77
C LYS A 90 20.74 -18.85 -6.22
N ASN A 91 21.71 -19.38 -5.46
CA ASN A 91 21.65 -20.71 -4.90
C ASN A 91 20.85 -20.78 -3.60
N TRP A 92 20.57 -19.64 -2.96
CA TRP A 92 19.82 -19.60 -1.71
C TRP A 92 18.33 -19.40 -1.96
N GLN A 93 17.51 -20.23 -1.32
CA GLN A 93 16.07 -20.05 -1.22
C GLN A 93 15.76 -19.31 0.08
N VAL A 94 15.19 -18.11 -0.05
CA VAL A 94 14.86 -17.24 1.08
C VAL A 94 13.34 -17.09 1.17
N LEU A 95 12.78 -17.39 2.34
CA LEU A 95 11.37 -17.13 2.65
C LEU A 95 11.27 -15.87 3.51
N LEU A 96 10.51 -14.88 3.06
CA LEU A 96 10.16 -13.69 3.85
C LEU A 96 8.68 -13.80 4.26
N ILE A 97 8.40 -13.72 5.56
CA ILE A 97 7.04 -13.78 6.10
C ILE A 97 6.74 -12.45 6.79
N GLU A 98 5.62 -11.82 6.45
CA GLU A 98 5.13 -10.60 7.08
C GLU A 98 3.69 -10.84 7.56
N ALA A 99 3.39 -10.35 8.77
CA ALA A 99 2.05 -10.50 9.36
C ALA A 99 1.12 -9.35 8.97
N GLY A 100 1.69 -8.21 8.59
CA GLY A 100 0.98 -7.08 8.01
C GLY A 100 0.35 -7.40 6.66
N GLN A 101 -0.59 -6.53 6.27
CA GLN A 101 -1.16 -6.52 4.93
C GLN A 101 -0.20 -5.82 3.96
N HIS A 102 -0.46 -5.99 2.65
CA HIS A 102 0.28 -5.29 1.62
C HIS A 102 0.16 -3.78 1.80
N ALA A 103 1.28 -3.09 1.58
CA ALA A 103 1.32 -1.65 1.66
C ALA A 103 0.48 -1.05 0.52
N ILE A 104 -0.31 -0.03 0.82
CA ILE A 104 -1.04 0.74 -0.20
C ILE A 104 -0.38 2.11 -0.34
N HIS A 105 -0.42 2.70 -1.53
CA HIS A 105 0.22 4.00 -1.79
C HIS A 105 -0.18 5.15 -0.89
N LEU A 106 -1.38 5.10 -0.31
CA LEU A 106 -1.78 6.12 0.66
C LEU A 106 -0.78 6.16 1.84
N MET A 107 -0.13 5.03 2.16
CA MET A 107 0.86 4.93 3.24
C MET A 107 2.14 5.72 2.95
N ASP A 108 2.46 5.96 1.67
CA ASP A 108 3.63 6.77 1.27
C ASP A 108 3.37 8.28 1.38
N ILE A 109 2.12 8.71 1.55
CA ILE A 109 1.76 10.12 1.71
C ILE A 109 2.02 10.55 3.16
N PRO A 110 3.00 11.42 3.45
CA PRO A 110 3.35 11.77 4.82
C PRO A 110 2.19 12.41 5.60
N LEU A 111 1.31 13.16 4.89
CA LEU A 111 0.13 13.78 5.48
C LEU A 111 -0.90 12.76 5.99
N ALA A 112 -0.90 11.55 5.43
CA ALA A 112 -1.80 10.47 5.86
C ALA A 112 -1.29 9.73 7.12
N ALA A 113 -0.05 9.95 7.54
CA ALA A 113 0.58 9.26 8.66
C ALA A 113 -0.23 9.22 9.97
N PRO A 114 -0.89 10.32 10.39
CA PRO A 114 -1.69 10.30 11.62
C PRO A 114 -2.87 9.33 11.56
N PHE A 115 -3.47 9.12 10.37
CA PHE A 115 -4.61 8.21 10.21
C PHE A 115 -4.19 6.74 10.42
N TRP A 116 -2.97 6.38 10.02
CA TRP A 116 -2.46 5.02 10.16
C TRP A 116 -2.27 4.57 11.60
N GLN A 117 -2.06 5.51 12.52
CA GLN A 117 -1.90 5.17 13.94
C GLN A 117 -3.15 4.54 14.54
N PHE A 118 -4.33 4.88 14.01
CA PHE A 118 -5.62 4.40 14.51
C PHE A 118 -6.15 3.15 13.76
N SER A 119 -5.56 2.83 12.61
CA SER A 119 -5.97 1.70 11.78
C SER A 119 -5.45 0.36 12.30
N THR A 120 -5.76 -0.72 11.60
CA THR A 120 -5.25 -2.08 11.87
C THR A 120 -3.81 -2.29 11.43
N ILE A 121 -3.20 -1.32 10.72
CA ILE A 121 -1.81 -1.38 10.26
C ILE A 121 -0.85 -1.20 11.45
N ASN A 122 -1.27 -0.43 12.45
CA ASN A 122 -0.54 -0.29 13.69
C ASN A 122 -0.74 -1.55 14.55
N TRP A 123 0.36 -2.13 15.05
CA TRP A 123 0.36 -3.26 15.99
C TRP A 123 -0.38 -2.99 17.30
N LYS A 124 -0.62 -1.71 17.65
CA LYS A 124 -1.34 -1.29 18.87
C LYS A 124 -0.79 -1.93 20.15
N TYR A 125 0.52 -2.18 20.17
CA TYR A 125 1.18 -2.72 21.35
C TYR A 125 1.03 -1.73 22.51
N THR A 126 0.45 -2.20 23.61
CA THR A 126 0.34 -1.43 24.85
C THR A 126 1.32 -2.02 25.85
N GLY A 127 2.18 -1.18 26.40
CA GLY A 127 2.99 -1.58 27.55
C GLY A 127 2.09 -1.65 28.77
N ASN A 128 2.10 -2.76 29.50
CA ASN A 128 1.55 -2.80 30.85
C ASN A 128 2.43 -1.92 31.74
N LEU A 129 2.03 -0.66 31.91
CA LEU A 129 2.60 0.19 32.96
C LEU A 129 1.94 -0.25 34.27
N ILE A 130 2.59 -1.16 34.98
CA ILE A 130 2.31 -1.39 36.39
C ILE A 130 3.07 -0.28 37.13
N ILE A 131 2.37 0.80 37.43
CA ILE A 131 2.77 1.81 38.43
C ILE A 131 1.82 1.73 39.62
#